data_AF-A0A4U6XU03-F1
#
_entry.id   AF-A0A4U6XU03-F1
#
_cell.length_a   1.000
_cell.length_b   1.000
_cell.length_c   1.000
_cell.angle_alpha   90.00
_cell.angle_beta   90.00
_cell.angle_gamma   90.00
#
_symmetry.space_group_name_H-M   'P 1'
#
loop_
_entity.id
_entity.type
_entity.pdbx_description
1 polymer ?
#
loop_
_entity_poly.entity_id
_entity_poly.type
_entity_poly.pdbx_seq_one_letter_code
_entity_poly.pdbx_strand_id
1 'polypeptide(L)'
;CGITRDFCIDTNTSPPGTAKQGTYSCISNCSVNVIKGAGSSAIKLAYFQGYSMNRKCLYQDALQINTSKYTYLHFRFSTLTPTYEVEEYPSAPNLPNFNPSRKEDSPNYLAFLTYLKQFPIKEISRVINYIIYMTYDLHRQWDAYNKYSQENCNTGNCLRSQVNLTKTRQALAMVTKASVPGEKIVVGVTSYGCSCKFTSDRLTSYATPGQCTATAGYIADAEIKEIINGSDVQSFLNASSNSNILIYNDNQ
;
A
#
# COMPACT_ATOMS: atom_id res chain seq x y z
N CYS A 1 15.07 13.90 -3.23
CA CYS A 1 14.34 14.57 -4.33
C CYS A 1 12.89 14.18 -4.19
N GLY A 2 11.95 15.12 -4.36
CA GLY A 2 10.52 14.83 -4.31
C GLY A 2 9.78 15.68 -5.33
N ILE A 3 8.50 15.38 -5.54
CA ILE A 3 7.67 16.05 -6.56
C ILE A 3 6.64 17.01 -5.94
N THR A 4 6.52 17.03 -4.61
CA THR A 4 5.57 17.86 -3.87
C THR A 4 6.13 19.27 -3.71
N ARG A 5 5.26 20.21 -3.32
CA ARG A 5 5.61 21.63 -3.14
C ARG A 5 6.88 21.80 -2.31
N ASP A 6 7.00 21.08 -1.20
CA ASP A 6 8.13 21.24 -0.27
C ASP A 6 9.49 20.91 -0.92
N PHE A 7 9.53 19.97 -1.87
CA PHE A 7 10.75 19.61 -2.61
C PHE A 7 10.95 20.43 -3.90
N CYS A 8 9.99 21.29 -4.23
CA CYS A 8 9.95 22.07 -5.46
C CYS A 8 10.03 23.59 -5.22
N ILE A 9 10.53 23.99 -4.05
CA ILE A 9 10.89 25.38 -3.76
C ILE A 9 12.39 25.53 -4.00
N ASP A 10 12.77 26.45 -4.89
CA ASP A 10 14.17 26.79 -5.07
C ASP A 10 14.72 27.56 -3.88
N THR A 11 15.64 26.91 -3.18
CA THR A 11 16.33 27.44 -2.01
C THR A 11 17.85 27.39 -2.19
N ASN A 12 18.33 27.23 -3.44
CA ASN A 12 19.75 27.17 -3.75
C ASN A 12 20.50 28.39 -3.20
N THR A 13 21.71 28.17 -2.71
CA THR A 13 22.59 29.24 -2.19
C THR A 13 23.68 29.66 -3.19
N SER A 14 23.50 29.31 -4.48
CA SER A 14 24.36 29.54 -5.65
C SER A 14 25.26 28.38 -6.07
N PRO A 15 26.03 27.69 -5.19
CA PRO A 15 26.75 26.49 -5.61
C PRO A 15 25.77 25.38 -6.03
N PRO A 16 26.01 24.66 -7.14
CA PRO A 16 25.12 23.60 -7.61
C PRO A 16 24.91 22.52 -6.52
N GLY A 17 23.64 22.22 -6.21
CA GLY A 17 23.27 21.19 -5.24
C GLY A 17 23.26 21.63 -3.77
N THR A 18 23.45 22.93 -3.48
CA THR A 18 23.27 23.46 -2.12
C THR A 18 21.83 23.91 -1.88
N ALA A 19 21.40 23.94 -0.62
CA ALA A 19 20.15 24.58 -0.23
C ALA A 19 20.33 25.34 1.07
N LYS A 20 19.43 26.28 1.35
CA LYS A 20 19.36 26.98 2.63
C LYS A 20 19.25 25.95 3.77
N GLN A 21 19.88 26.26 4.91
CA GLN A 21 19.81 25.40 6.08
C GLN A 21 18.34 25.13 6.46
N GLY A 22 18.00 23.85 6.69
CA GLY A 22 16.63 23.42 7.00
C GLY A 22 15.70 23.26 5.78
N THR A 23 16.21 23.36 4.56
CA THR A 23 15.44 23.18 3.32
C THR A 23 16.01 22.05 2.45
N TYR A 24 15.26 21.60 1.44
CA TYR A 24 15.64 20.46 0.60
C TYR A 24 16.47 20.89 -0.61
N SER A 25 17.56 20.17 -0.89
CA SER A 25 18.53 20.50 -1.96
C SER A 25 18.23 19.91 -3.33
N CYS A 26 17.24 19.02 -3.45
CA CYS A 26 17.00 18.33 -4.71
C CYS A 26 15.66 18.72 -5.34
N ILE A 27 15.74 19.67 -6.26
CA ILE A 27 14.65 20.14 -7.12
C ILE A 27 14.81 19.45 -8.47
N SER A 28 13.94 18.49 -8.76
CA SER A 28 13.85 17.89 -10.09
C SER A 28 12.43 17.41 -10.30
N ASN A 29 11.98 17.37 -11.56
CA ASN A 29 10.73 16.68 -11.90
C ASN A 29 9.49 17.23 -11.16
N CYS A 30 9.44 18.53 -10.93
CA CYS A 30 8.35 19.20 -10.20
C CYS A 30 6.98 19.05 -10.87
N SER A 31 5.91 19.22 -10.08
CA SER A 31 4.50 18.89 -10.38
C SER A 31 4.11 17.43 -10.03
N VAL A 32 2.83 17.22 -9.78
CA VAL A 32 2.21 15.89 -9.59
C VAL A 32 1.62 15.32 -10.88
N ASN A 33 1.92 15.95 -12.03
CA ASN A 33 1.49 15.45 -13.33
C ASN A 33 2.20 14.14 -13.67
N VAL A 34 1.40 13.11 -13.96
CA VAL A 34 1.88 11.82 -14.46
C VAL A 34 2.31 11.98 -15.92
N ILE A 35 3.52 11.51 -16.28
CA ILE A 35 3.92 11.42 -17.69
C ILE A 35 3.13 10.26 -18.31
N LYS A 36 2.22 10.59 -19.23
CA LYS A 36 1.41 9.58 -19.92
C LYS A 36 2.29 8.88 -20.96
N GLY A 37 2.30 7.54 -20.93
CA GLY A 37 2.88 6.71 -21.98
C GLY A 37 1.81 6.11 -22.89
N ALA A 38 2.24 5.38 -23.92
CA ALA A 38 1.35 4.43 -24.58
C ALA A 38 0.89 3.40 -23.54
N GLY A 39 -0.40 3.07 -23.53
CA GLY A 39 -0.97 2.06 -22.64
C GLY A 39 -1.76 1.07 -23.48
N SER A 40 -1.44 -0.23 -23.35
CA SER A 40 -2.12 -1.29 -24.10
C SER A 40 -3.25 -1.96 -23.32
N SER A 41 -3.43 -1.64 -22.03
CA SER A 41 -4.32 -2.36 -21.09
C SER A 41 -4.12 -3.88 -21.08
N ALA A 42 -2.96 -4.36 -21.54
CA ALA A 42 -2.69 -5.78 -21.76
C ALA A 42 -2.47 -6.57 -20.46
N ILE A 43 -2.28 -5.88 -19.32
CA ILE A 43 -2.02 -6.51 -18.02
C ILE A 43 -3.23 -6.36 -17.11
N LYS A 44 -3.90 -7.47 -16.83
CA LYS A 44 -4.92 -7.61 -15.80
C LYS A 44 -4.44 -8.68 -14.81
N LEU A 45 -3.99 -8.24 -13.65
CA LEU A 45 -3.30 -9.11 -12.69
C LEU A 45 -4.17 -9.32 -11.44
N ALA A 46 -4.32 -10.58 -11.04
CA ALA A 46 -4.93 -10.95 -9.76
C ALA A 46 -3.89 -11.55 -8.82
N TYR A 47 -4.13 -11.39 -7.51
CA TYR A 47 -3.40 -12.09 -6.47
C TYR A 47 -4.27 -13.21 -5.91
N PHE A 48 -3.72 -14.42 -5.86
CA PHE A 48 -4.33 -15.57 -5.22
C PHE A 48 -3.67 -15.84 -3.87
N GLN A 49 -4.48 -15.82 -2.81
CA GLN A 49 -4.02 -16.02 -1.43
C GLN A 49 -4.16 -17.50 -1.05
N GLY A 50 -3.10 -18.29 -1.23
CA GLY A 50 -3.12 -19.75 -1.02
C GLY A 50 -3.39 -20.18 0.43
N TYR A 51 -3.08 -19.32 1.40
CA TYR A 51 -3.28 -19.58 2.83
C TYR A 51 -4.68 -19.19 3.33
N SER A 52 -5.60 -18.82 2.43
CA SER A 52 -6.99 -18.48 2.81
C SER A 52 -7.87 -19.71 3.08
N MET A 53 -7.42 -20.92 2.72
CA MET A 53 -8.20 -22.16 2.82
C MET A 53 -8.60 -22.55 4.26
N ASN A 54 -7.89 -22.04 5.27
CA ASN A 54 -8.19 -22.28 6.68
C ASN A 54 -9.23 -21.28 7.26
N ARG A 55 -9.73 -20.33 6.45
CA ARG A 55 -10.77 -19.40 6.90
C ARG A 55 -12.11 -20.11 7.03
N LYS A 56 -12.94 -19.63 7.97
CA LYS A 56 -14.32 -20.11 8.13
C LYS A 56 -15.17 -19.91 6.85
N CYS A 57 -14.89 -18.84 6.11
CA CYS A 57 -15.57 -18.43 4.87
C CYS A 57 -14.64 -17.53 4.05
N LEU A 58 -15.05 -17.12 2.84
CA LEU A 58 -14.22 -16.35 1.89
C LEU A 58 -12.86 -17.01 1.58
N TYR A 59 -12.87 -18.34 1.47
CA TYR A 59 -11.84 -19.12 0.81
C TYR A 59 -12.29 -19.44 -0.61
N GLN A 60 -11.34 -19.60 -1.51
CA GLN A 60 -11.59 -19.90 -2.92
C GLN A 60 -10.54 -20.89 -3.38
N ASP A 61 -10.96 -21.98 -4.02
CA ASP A 61 -10.04 -22.87 -4.71
C ASP A 61 -9.51 -22.19 -5.99
N ALA A 62 -8.22 -22.35 -6.30
CA ALA A 62 -7.62 -21.72 -7.47
C ALA A 62 -8.33 -22.10 -8.78
N LEU A 63 -8.94 -23.29 -8.85
CA LEU A 63 -9.71 -23.76 -10.01
C LEU A 63 -11.03 -23.01 -10.20
N GLN A 64 -11.53 -22.31 -9.18
CA GLN A 64 -12.74 -21.49 -9.25
C GLN A 64 -12.47 -20.08 -9.81
N ILE A 65 -11.21 -19.73 -10.08
CA ILE A 65 -10.85 -18.42 -10.61
C ILE A 65 -11.27 -18.35 -12.07
N ASN A 66 -12.08 -17.34 -12.41
CA ASN A 66 -12.39 -17.03 -13.80
C ASN A 66 -11.16 -16.44 -14.50
N THR A 67 -10.40 -17.31 -15.16
CA THR A 67 -9.16 -16.95 -15.88
C THR A 67 -9.42 -16.03 -17.08
N SER A 68 -10.65 -15.93 -17.60
CA SER A 68 -10.96 -15.02 -18.71
C SER A 68 -10.89 -13.53 -18.30
N LYS A 69 -10.89 -13.24 -16.99
CA LYS A 69 -10.83 -11.86 -16.45
C LYS A 69 -9.41 -11.35 -16.27
N TYR A 70 -8.41 -12.23 -16.23
CA TYR A 70 -7.04 -11.90 -15.86
C TYR A 70 -6.05 -12.44 -16.88
N THR A 71 -4.98 -11.69 -17.13
CA THR A 71 -3.86 -12.13 -17.96
C THR A 71 -2.74 -12.74 -17.12
N TYR A 72 -2.67 -12.38 -15.82
CA TYR A 72 -1.72 -12.95 -14.86
C TYR A 72 -2.40 -13.28 -13.55
N LEU A 73 -1.96 -14.37 -12.93
CA LEU A 73 -2.33 -14.76 -11.58
C LEU A 73 -1.06 -14.92 -10.74
N HIS A 74 -0.95 -14.17 -9.65
CA HIS A 74 0.17 -14.22 -8.72
C HIS A 74 -0.23 -15.04 -7.49
N PHE A 75 0.34 -16.23 -7.36
CA PHE A 75 0.19 -17.06 -6.17
C PHE A 75 1.00 -16.46 -5.01
N ARG A 76 0.33 -16.22 -3.88
CA ARG A 76 0.91 -15.60 -2.69
C ARG A 76 0.73 -16.50 -1.47
N PHE A 77 1.78 -16.78 -0.70
CA PHE A 77 3.22 -16.54 -0.97
C PHE A 77 3.98 -17.87 -0.83
N SER A 78 5.08 -17.99 -1.58
CA SER A 78 6.17 -18.88 -1.20
C SER A 78 6.94 -18.27 -0.03
N THR A 79 7.52 -19.11 0.81
CA THR A 79 8.40 -18.71 1.92
C THR A 79 9.86 -18.88 1.54
N LEU A 80 10.74 -18.15 2.23
CA LEU A 80 12.18 -18.37 2.17
C LEU A 80 12.64 -19.01 3.48
N THR A 81 13.41 -20.08 3.39
CA THR A 81 14.07 -20.68 4.56
C THR A 81 15.14 -19.73 5.12
N PRO A 82 15.63 -19.96 6.36
CA PRO A 82 16.78 -19.21 6.87
C PRO A 82 18.05 -19.33 6.02
N THR A 83 18.13 -20.34 5.14
CA THR A 83 19.22 -20.54 4.17
C THR A 83 18.90 -19.97 2.78
N TYR A 84 17.83 -19.18 2.65
CA TYR A 84 17.35 -18.53 1.42
C TYR A 84 16.86 -19.50 0.33
N GLU A 85 16.44 -20.70 0.70
CA GLU A 85 15.78 -21.64 -0.21
C GLU A 85 14.28 -21.33 -0.31
N VAL A 86 13.67 -21.61 -1.47
CA VAL A 86 12.25 -21.34 -1.72
C VAL A 86 11.40 -22.53 -1.30
N GLU A 87 10.37 -22.28 -0.48
CA GLU A 87 9.38 -23.27 -0.08
C GLU A 87 7.96 -22.83 -0.47
N GLU A 88 7.14 -23.76 -0.96
CA GLU A 88 5.77 -23.49 -1.42
C GLU A 88 4.73 -23.95 -0.38
N TYR A 89 3.62 -23.20 -0.24
CA TYR A 89 2.49 -23.56 0.61
C TYR A 89 1.60 -24.62 -0.11
N PRO A 90 1.13 -25.74 0.51
CA PRO A 90 0.96 -26.04 1.94
C PRO A 90 2.03 -26.97 2.55
N SER A 91 3.11 -27.29 1.83
CA SER A 91 4.27 -28.04 2.35
C SER A 91 5.05 -27.29 3.43
N ALA A 92 4.66 -26.04 3.68
CA ALA A 92 4.88 -25.27 4.90
C ALA A 92 3.70 -25.51 5.88
N PRO A 93 3.60 -26.66 6.58
CA PRO A 93 2.56 -26.91 7.55
C PRO A 93 2.70 -25.87 8.66
N ASN A 94 1.85 -24.84 8.67
CA ASN A 94 1.76 -23.80 9.69
C ASN A 94 3.09 -23.57 10.40
N LEU A 95 4.12 -23.04 9.73
CA LEU A 95 5.46 -22.88 10.31
C LEU A 95 5.34 -22.14 11.66
N PRO A 96 5.40 -22.83 12.82
CA PRO A 96 5.09 -22.25 14.12
C PRO A 96 6.20 -21.27 14.58
N ASN A 97 7.24 -21.13 13.75
CA ASN A 97 8.52 -20.53 14.08
C ASN A 97 8.86 -19.30 13.22
N PHE A 98 7.93 -18.79 12.40
CA PHE A 98 8.08 -17.43 11.87
C PHE A 98 7.67 -16.47 12.97
N ASN A 99 8.65 -16.12 13.80
CA ASN A 99 8.49 -15.01 14.70
C ASN A 99 8.21 -13.75 13.87
N PRO A 100 7.22 -12.91 14.26
CA PRO A 100 7.08 -11.58 13.68
C PRO A 100 8.42 -10.84 13.75
N SER A 101 8.62 -9.85 12.87
CA SER A 101 9.87 -9.09 12.79
C SER A 101 10.41 -8.77 14.18
N ARG A 102 11.60 -9.26 14.48
CA ARG A 102 12.26 -9.06 15.76
C ARG A 102 12.69 -7.61 15.86
N LYS A 103 12.92 -7.12 17.09
CA LYS A 103 13.46 -5.76 17.28
C LYS A 103 14.79 -5.58 16.54
N GLU A 104 15.60 -6.63 16.42
CA GLU A 104 16.86 -6.63 15.65
C GLU A 104 16.66 -6.52 14.12
N ASP A 105 15.48 -6.82 13.58
CA ASP A 105 15.19 -6.65 12.15
C ASP A 105 15.00 -5.18 11.79
N SER A 106 14.68 -4.30 12.74
CA SER A 106 14.46 -2.88 12.47
C SER A 106 15.73 -2.17 11.96
N PRO A 107 16.91 -2.31 12.60
CA PRO A 107 18.17 -1.82 12.04
C PRO A 107 18.49 -2.41 10.66
N ASN A 108 18.27 -3.72 10.45
CA ASN A 108 18.53 -4.38 9.17
C ASN A 108 17.60 -3.88 8.06
N TYR A 109 16.32 -3.69 8.37
CA TYR A 109 15.34 -3.09 7.46
C TYR A 109 15.70 -1.63 7.15
N LEU A 110 16.13 -0.85 8.13
CA LEU A 110 16.59 0.52 7.90
C LEU A 110 17.87 0.59 7.05
N ALA A 111 18.80 -0.36 7.25
CA ALA A 111 19.99 -0.50 6.41
C ALA A 111 19.60 -0.89 4.98
N PHE A 112 18.72 -1.87 4.81
CA PHE A 112 18.15 -2.28 3.53
C PHE A 112 17.45 -1.10 2.82
N LEU A 113 16.59 -0.36 3.53
CA LEU A 113 15.97 0.86 3.00
C LEU A 113 17.00 1.90 2.59
N THR A 114 18.13 2.01 3.30
CA THR A 114 19.22 2.92 2.94
C THR A 114 19.92 2.49 1.65
N TYR A 115 20.09 1.19 1.39
CA TYR A 115 20.50 0.69 0.08
C TYR A 115 19.46 1.00 -1.00
N LEU A 116 18.17 0.88 -0.68
CA LEU A 116 17.07 1.17 -1.61
C LEU A 116 16.79 2.67 -1.81
N LYS A 117 17.42 3.59 -1.06
CA LYS A 117 17.20 5.05 -1.21
C LYS A 117 17.48 5.56 -2.62
N GLN A 118 18.29 4.83 -3.39
CA GLN A 118 18.53 5.07 -4.81
C GLN A 118 18.09 3.86 -5.63
N PHE A 119 16.87 3.38 -5.44
CA PHE A 119 16.33 2.28 -6.23
C PHE A 119 16.43 2.66 -7.72
N PRO A 120 17.26 1.97 -8.53
CA PRO A 120 17.51 2.33 -9.92
C PRO A 120 16.33 1.84 -10.77
N ILE A 121 15.15 2.42 -10.52
CA ILE A 121 13.87 1.92 -11.06
C ILE A 121 13.86 2.00 -12.58
N LYS A 122 14.58 2.97 -13.16
CA LYS A 122 14.78 3.09 -14.61
C LYS A 122 15.51 1.87 -15.15
N GLU A 123 16.63 1.50 -14.55
CA GLU A 123 17.46 0.36 -14.94
C GLU A 123 16.71 -0.95 -14.71
N ILE A 124 16.05 -1.10 -13.56
CA ILE A 124 15.20 -2.25 -13.24
C ILE A 124 14.07 -2.38 -14.27
N SER A 125 13.44 -1.27 -14.65
CA SER A 125 12.36 -1.28 -15.64
C SER A 125 12.80 -1.78 -17.02
N ARG A 126 14.11 -1.84 -17.31
CA ARG A 126 14.63 -2.41 -18.56
C ARG A 126 14.58 -3.93 -18.58
N VAL A 127 14.73 -4.58 -17.42
CA VAL A 127 14.85 -6.05 -17.32
C VAL A 127 13.56 -6.75 -16.87
N ILE A 128 12.64 -6.03 -16.23
CA ILE A 128 11.35 -6.59 -15.81
C ILE A 128 10.23 -6.32 -16.83
N ASN A 129 9.22 -7.18 -16.84
CA ASN A 129 8.04 -7.04 -17.71
C ASN A 129 7.08 -5.95 -17.20
N TYR A 130 6.86 -5.89 -15.89
CA TYR A 130 5.98 -4.91 -15.24
C TYR A 130 6.35 -4.68 -13.78
N ILE A 131 5.88 -3.56 -13.24
CA ILE A 131 6.04 -3.12 -11.85
C ILE A 131 4.64 -3.02 -11.25
N ILE A 132 4.40 -3.75 -10.15
CA ILE A 132 3.14 -3.62 -9.41
C ILE A 132 3.31 -2.54 -8.36
N TYR A 133 2.58 -1.44 -8.52
CA TYR A 133 2.59 -0.35 -7.58
C TYR A 133 1.47 -0.55 -6.56
N MET A 134 1.82 -0.90 -5.33
CA MET A 134 0.87 -1.17 -4.25
C MET A 134 0.31 0.14 -3.68
N THR A 135 -0.61 0.79 -4.40
CA THR A 135 -1.20 2.10 -4.08
C THR A 135 -2.35 2.00 -3.08
N TYR A 136 -2.13 1.25 -2.01
CA TYR A 136 -3.06 0.95 -0.92
C TYR A 136 -2.30 0.79 0.39
N ASP A 137 -2.98 0.55 1.51
CA ASP A 137 -2.40 0.65 2.85
C ASP A 137 -1.74 2.02 3.14
N LEU A 138 -2.21 3.08 2.47
CA LEU A 138 -1.61 4.42 2.55
C LEU A 138 -1.82 5.10 3.89
N HIS A 139 -2.84 4.66 4.62
CA HIS A 139 -3.19 5.15 5.94
C HIS A 139 -3.74 4.03 6.81
N ARG A 140 -3.21 3.89 8.03
CA ARG A 140 -3.72 2.97 9.07
C ARG A 140 -3.55 3.56 10.48
N GLN A 141 -3.98 2.83 11.50
CA GLN A 141 -3.90 3.22 12.92
C GLN A 141 -2.50 3.67 13.35
N TRP A 142 -1.45 3.04 12.83
CA TRP A 142 -0.07 3.37 13.18
C TRP A 142 0.36 4.78 12.74
N ASP A 143 -0.43 5.46 11.91
CA ASP A 143 -0.20 6.86 11.51
C ASP A 143 -0.70 7.88 12.54
N ALA A 144 -1.50 7.44 13.52
CA ALA A 144 -2.04 8.33 14.55
C ALA A 144 -0.93 9.11 15.25
N TYR A 145 -1.16 10.40 15.46
CA TYR A 145 -0.24 11.38 16.04
C TYR A 145 1.08 11.59 15.28
N ASN A 146 1.17 11.17 14.02
CA ASN A 146 2.31 11.49 13.15
C ASN A 146 1.91 12.52 12.09
N LYS A 147 2.18 13.80 12.38
CA LYS A 147 1.94 14.92 11.44
C LYS A 147 2.63 14.77 10.08
N TYR A 148 3.71 13.97 9.99
CA TYR A 148 4.45 13.73 8.75
C TYR A 148 3.84 12.61 7.89
N SER A 149 2.90 11.82 8.43
CA SER A 149 2.21 10.75 7.69
C SER A 149 0.95 11.25 6.96
N GLN A 150 0.43 12.40 7.36
CA GLN A 150 -0.86 12.93 6.92
C GLN A 150 -0.75 14.41 6.54
N GLU A 151 -0.74 14.69 5.25
CA GLU A 151 -0.76 16.06 4.73
C GLU A 151 -1.96 16.84 5.26
N ASN A 152 -1.76 18.11 5.61
CA ASN A 152 -2.79 19.00 6.16
C ASN A 152 -3.48 18.46 7.41
N CYS A 153 -2.79 17.66 8.22
CA CYS A 153 -3.28 17.16 9.50
C CYS A 153 -2.27 17.47 10.62
N ASN A 154 -2.40 18.65 11.23
CA ASN A 154 -1.45 19.13 12.25
C ASN A 154 -1.33 18.20 13.46
N THR A 155 -2.44 17.57 13.85
CA THR A 155 -2.48 16.60 14.96
C THR A 155 -1.95 15.23 14.57
N GLY A 156 -1.83 14.92 13.26
CA GLY A 156 -1.57 13.57 12.76
C GLY A 156 -2.68 12.57 13.11
N ASN A 157 -3.87 13.03 13.52
CA ASN A 157 -4.95 12.19 14.01
C ASN A 157 -6.25 12.37 13.20
N CYS A 158 -6.13 12.56 11.89
CA CYS A 158 -7.27 12.74 11.01
C CYS A 158 -7.69 11.38 10.45
N LEU A 159 -9.01 11.16 10.30
CA LEU A 159 -9.52 9.98 9.64
C LEU A 159 -9.16 10.03 8.14
N ARG A 160 -8.43 9.01 7.66
CA ARG A 160 -7.97 8.92 6.27
C ARG A 160 -8.22 7.51 5.73
N SER A 161 -8.63 7.43 4.47
CA SER A 161 -8.80 6.14 3.79
C SER A 161 -7.46 5.51 3.45
N GLN A 162 -7.40 4.17 3.50
CA GLN A 162 -6.23 3.40 3.10
C GLN A 162 -5.93 3.47 1.59
N VAL A 163 -6.89 3.95 0.80
CA VAL A 163 -6.73 4.27 -0.62
C VAL A 163 -6.99 5.76 -0.83
N ASN A 164 -6.21 6.39 -1.69
CA ASN A 164 -6.32 7.84 -1.91
C ASN A 164 -5.83 8.22 -3.31
N LEU A 165 -6.72 8.70 -4.16
CA LEU A 165 -6.43 9.02 -5.56
C LEU A 165 -5.31 10.05 -5.72
N THR A 166 -5.25 11.06 -4.83
CA THR A 166 -4.21 12.09 -4.86
C THR A 166 -2.84 11.48 -4.58
N LYS A 167 -2.73 10.65 -3.54
CA LYS A 167 -1.49 9.93 -3.21
C LYS A 167 -1.11 8.92 -4.29
N THR A 168 -2.09 8.22 -4.87
CA THR A 168 -1.88 7.33 -6.02
C THR A 168 -1.30 8.10 -7.21
N ARG A 169 -1.83 9.28 -7.54
CA ARG A 169 -1.30 10.12 -8.62
C ARG A 169 0.11 10.62 -8.34
N GLN A 170 0.41 11.00 -7.09
CA GLN A 170 1.76 11.38 -6.68
C GLN A 170 2.74 10.21 -6.85
N ALA A 171 2.39 9.02 -6.39
CA ALA A 171 3.15 7.80 -6.60
C ALA A 171 3.45 7.52 -8.09
N LEU A 172 2.43 7.61 -8.94
CA LEU A 172 2.57 7.42 -10.39
C LEU A 172 3.41 8.51 -11.05
N ALA A 173 3.30 9.76 -10.59
CA ALA A 173 4.14 10.85 -11.08
C ALA A 173 5.61 10.63 -10.72
N MET A 174 5.94 10.14 -9.52
CA MET A 174 7.33 9.83 -9.15
C MET A 174 7.96 8.79 -10.06
N VAL A 175 7.29 7.65 -10.26
CA VAL A 175 7.84 6.54 -11.06
C VAL A 175 7.93 6.87 -12.55
N THR A 176 6.92 7.55 -13.11
CA THR A 176 6.96 7.95 -14.53
C THR A 176 8.02 9.01 -14.81
N LYS A 177 8.23 9.96 -13.88
CA LYS A 177 9.32 10.94 -13.98
C LYS A 177 10.71 10.37 -13.72
N ALA A 178 10.79 9.22 -13.07
CA ALA A 178 12.00 8.39 -13.04
C ALA A 178 12.27 7.67 -14.39
N SER A 179 11.57 8.04 -15.47
CA SER A 179 11.70 7.47 -16.82
C SER A 179 11.27 6.00 -16.94
N VAL A 180 10.39 5.54 -16.06
CA VAL A 180 9.76 4.22 -16.20
C VAL A 180 8.62 4.32 -17.23
N PRO A 181 8.58 3.45 -18.26
CA PRO A 181 7.49 3.43 -19.23
C PRO A 181 6.14 3.17 -18.55
N GLY A 182 5.13 3.98 -18.90
CA GLY A 182 3.78 3.87 -18.33
C GLY A 182 3.12 2.49 -18.52
N GLU A 183 3.33 1.86 -19.67
CA GLU A 183 2.83 0.51 -20.00
C GLU A 183 3.35 -0.60 -19.08
N LYS A 184 4.48 -0.38 -18.39
CA LYS A 184 5.03 -1.33 -17.42
C LYS A 184 4.45 -1.15 -16.02
N ILE A 185 3.64 -0.12 -15.76
CA ILE A 185 3.12 0.16 -14.42
C ILE A 185 1.73 -0.47 -14.26
N VAL A 186 1.61 -1.38 -13.29
CA VAL A 186 0.34 -2.01 -12.91
C VAL A 186 -0.11 -1.39 -11.59
N VAL A 187 -1.24 -0.67 -11.63
CA VAL A 187 -1.79 0.02 -10.46
C VAL A 187 -2.53 -0.97 -9.57
N GLY A 188 -2.16 -1.01 -8.29
CA GLY A 188 -2.80 -1.86 -7.30
C GLY A 188 -4.20 -1.35 -6.91
N VAL A 189 -5.16 -2.26 -6.89
CA VAL A 189 -6.54 -2.04 -6.42
C VAL A 189 -6.84 -3.09 -5.36
N THR A 190 -7.47 -2.68 -4.26
CA THR A 190 -7.78 -3.58 -3.15
C THR A 190 -9.20 -4.13 -3.25
N SER A 191 -9.36 -5.37 -2.76
CA SER A 191 -10.66 -5.98 -2.47
C SER A 191 -10.86 -6.15 -0.95
N TYR A 192 -10.32 -5.20 -0.18
CA TYR A 192 -10.42 -5.12 1.27
C TYR A 192 -10.34 -3.65 1.72
N GLY A 193 -10.82 -3.39 2.94
CA GLY A 193 -10.69 -2.14 3.70
C GLY A 193 -9.75 -2.31 4.90
N CYS A 194 -9.18 -1.20 5.38
CA CYS A 194 -8.55 -1.17 6.70
C CYS A 194 -9.62 -0.77 7.72
N SER A 195 -9.72 -1.51 8.83
CA SER A 195 -10.66 -1.22 9.92
C SER A 195 -9.90 -0.78 11.17
N CYS A 196 -10.49 0.10 11.96
CA CYS A 196 -9.98 0.40 13.29
C CYS A 196 -11.10 0.80 14.24
N LYS A 197 -10.99 0.39 15.50
CA LYS A 197 -11.68 1.08 16.60
C LYS A 197 -10.69 2.05 17.22
N PHE A 198 -10.90 3.34 17.02
CA PHE A 198 -9.94 4.35 17.46
C PHE A 198 -9.94 4.48 18.99
N THR A 199 -8.80 4.18 19.64
CA THR A 199 -8.66 4.19 21.11
C THR A 199 -7.94 5.43 21.65
N SER A 200 -7.67 6.43 20.81
CA SER A 200 -6.86 7.62 21.14
C SER A 200 -5.34 7.39 21.18
N ASP A 201 -4.82 6.28 20.65
CA ASP A 201 -3.37 6.06 20.51
C ASP A 201 -3.02 5.27 19.24
N ARG A 202 -1.73 5.18 18.88
CA ARG A 202 -1.26 4.57 17.62
C ARG A 202 -0.96 3.07 17.71
N LEU A 203 -0.82 2.54 18.92
CA LEU A 203 -0.34 1.17 19.20
C LEU A 203 -1.50 0.23 19.54
N THR A 204 -2.60 0.77 20.03
CA THR A 204 -3.78 0.03 20.44
C THR A 204 -4.86 0.20 19.37
N SER A 205 -5.40 -0.93 18.92
CA SER A 205 -6.60 -0.94 18.09
C SER A 205 -7.50 -2.07 18.57
N TYR A 206 -8.74 -1.74 18.90
CA TYR A 206 -9.78 -2.73 19.21
C TYR A 206 -10.69 -2.97 17.99
N ALA A 207 -10.11 -2.90 16.79
CA ALA A 207 -10.85 -3.20 15.56
C ALA A 207 -11.48 -4.58 15.68
N THR A 208 -12.77 -4.70 15.43
CA THR A 208 -13.43 -6.00 15.47
C THR A 208 -12.92 -6.85 14.30
N PRO A 209 -12.42 -8.07 14.56
CA PRO A 209 -12.11 -9.01 13.50
C PRO A 209 -13.34 -9.29 12.63
N GLY A 210 -13.17 -9.30 11.31
CA GLY A 210 -14.23 -9.73 10.40
C GLY A 210 -14.62 -11.19 10.64
N GLN A 211 -15.88 -11.54 10.33
CA GLN A 211 -16.41 -12.89 10.52
C GLN A 211 -15.62 -13.98 9.75
N CYS A 212 -15.16 -13.66 8.55
CA CYS A 212 -14.43 -14.56 7.66
C CYS A 212 -12.93 -14.29 7.69
N THR A 213 -12.53 -13.01 7.71
CA THR A 213 -11.11 -12.64 7.77
C THR A 213 -10.48 -12.94 9.13
N ALA A 214 -11.28 -13.00 10.20
CA ALA A 214 -10.91 -13.37 11.56
C ALA A 214 -9.67 -12.64 12.10
N THR A 215 -9.37 -11.46 11.55
CA THR A 215 -8.21 -10.65 11.91
C THR A 215 -8.63 -9.20 12.11
N ALA A 216 -8.21 -8.59 13.21
CA ALA A 216 -8.42 -7.16 13.46
C ALA A 216 -7.53 -6.31 12.54
N GLY A 217 -8.01 -5.14 12.13
CA GLY A 217 -7.22 -4.14 11.40
C GLY A 217 -7.42 -4.13 9.88
N TYR A 218 -8.11 -5.12 9.32
CA TYR A 218 -8.60 -5.11 7.95
C TYR A 218 -9.89 -5.93 7.84
N ILE A 219 -10.63 -5.70 6.76
CA ILE A 219 -11.91 -6.37 6.50
C ILE A 219 -12.09 -6.59 5.00
N ALA A 220 -12.58 -7.75 4.58
CA ALA A 220 -12.75 -8.06 3.16
C ALA A 220 -13.88 -7.21 2.55
N ASP A 221 -13.80 -6.90 1.25
CA ASP A 221 -14.85 -6.15 0.55
C ASP A 221 -16.22 -6.87 0.58
N ALA A 222 -16.23 -8.21 0.60
CA ALA A 222 -17.45 -8.99 0.79
C ALA A 222 -18.07 -8.76 2.19
N GLU A 223 -17.25 -8.73 3.25
CA GLU A 223 -17.72 -8.43 4.61
C GLU A 223 -18.19 -6.97 4.73
N ILE A 224 -17.49 -6.03 4.09
CA ILE A 224 -17.90 -4.62 4.03
C ILE A 224 -19.30 -4.49 3.41
N LYS A 225 -19.58 -5.21 2.32
CA LYS A 225 -20.89 -5.22 1.66
C LYS A 225 -21.98 -5.77 2.55
N GLU A 226 -21.69 -6.79 3.36
CA GLU A 226 -22.63 -7.30 4.35
C GLU A 226 -22.90 -6.27 5.46
N ILE A 227 -21.86 -5.60 5.97
CA ILE A 227 -22.01 -4.55 6.98
C ILE A 227 -22.87 -3.41 6.45
N ILE A 228 -22.61 -2.93 5.22
CA ILE A 228 -23.36 -1.81 4.61
C ILE A 228 -24.87 -2.09 4.56
N ASN A 229 -25.28 -3.36 4.47
CA ASN A 229 -26.68 -3.76 4.45
C ASN A 229 -27.32 -3.89 5.85
N GLY A 230 -26.54 -3.75 6.92
CA GLY A 230 -27.00 -3.79 8.31
C GLY A 230 -27.64 -2.48 8.80
N SER A 231 -28.10 -2.50 10.05
CA SER A 231 -28.53 -1.30 10.78
C SER A 231 -27.32 -0.55 11.37
N ASP A 232 -27.48 0.75 11.64
CA ASP A 232 -26.48 1.60 12.32
C ASP A 232 -25.15 1.78 11.56
N VAL A 233 -25.27 2.08 10.27
CA VAL A 233 -24.14 2.29 9.36
C VAL A 233 -24.20 3.67 8.72
N GLN A 234 -23.09 4.38 8.77
CA GLN A 234 -22.88 5.63 8.06
C GLN A 234 -21.81 5.42 6.99
N SER A 235 -22.16 5.64 5.73
CA SER A 235 -21.20 5.59 4.62
C SER A 235 -21.03 6.99 4.02
N PHE A 236 -19.81 7.36 3.69
CA PHE A 236 -19.50 8.64 3.08
C PHE A 236 -18.44 8.51 2.00
N LEU A 237 -18.67 9.20 0.89
CA LEU A 237 -17.69 9.40 -0.16
C LEU A 237 -16.84 10.62 0.18
N ASN A 238 -15.55 10.40 0.42
CA ASN A 238 -14.61 11.50 0.47
C ASN A 238 -14.23 11.88 -0.97
N ALA A 239 -14.85 12.93 -1.50
CA ALA A 239 -14.63 13.41 -2.86
C ALA A 239 -13.16 13.79 -3.14
N SER A 240 -12.42 14.27 -2.13
CA SER A 240 -11.02 14.70 -2.30
C SER A 240 -10.05 13.53 -2.50
N SER A 241 -10.33 12.37 -1.88
CA SER A 241 -9.53 11.15 -2.03
C SER A 241 -10.15 10.13 -2.98
N ASN A 242 -11.38 10.39 -3.45
CA ASN A 242 -12.22 9.48 -4.23
C ASN A 242 -12.29 8.09 -3.60
N SER A 243 -12.60 8.04 -2.32
CA SER A 243 -12.61 6.83 -1.50
C SER A 243 -13.84 6.81 -0.61
N ASN A 244 -14.40 5.62 -0.40
CA ASN A 244 -15.45 5.41 0.58
C ASN A 244 -14.84 5.22 1.97
N ILE A 245 -15.54 5.72 2.97
CA ILE A 245 -15.28 5.45 4.38
C ILE A 245 -16.61 5.01 4.99
N LEU A 246 -16.53 4.01 5.86
CA LEU A 246 -17.66 3.44 6.57
C LEU A 246 -17.44 3.69 8.05
N ILE A 247 -18.50 4.11 8.75
CA ILE A 247 -18.57 4.11 10.21
C ILE A 247 -19.73 3.21 10.62
N TYR A 248 -19.49 2.25 11.52
CA TYR A 248 -20.49 1.31 12.00
C TYR A 248 -20.29 0.96 13.48
N ASN A 249 -21.34 0.46 14.15
CA ASN A 249 -21.31 0.11 15.59
C ASN A 249 -20.75 1.23 16.48
N ASP A 250 -21.16 2.48 16.20
CA ASP A 250 -20.80 3.73 16.88
C ASP A 250 -19.31 4.14 16.90
N ASN A 251 -18.37 3.26 16.50
CA ASN A 251 -16.94 3.52 16.69
C ASN A 251 -15.97 2.72 15.78
N GLN A 252 -16.45 2.06 14.71
CA GLN A 252 -15.61 1.29 13.79
C GLN A 252 -15.70 1.75 12.35
#